data_AF-A0A060BWI8-F1
#
_entry.id   AF-A0A060BWI8-F1
#
_cell.length_a   1.000
_cell.length_b   1.000
_cell.length_c   1.000
_cell.angle_alpha   90.00
_cell.angle_beta   90.00
_cell.angle_gamma   90.00
#
_symmetry.space_group_name_H-M   'P 1'
#
loop_
_entity.id
_entity.type
_entity.pdbx_description
1 polymer ?
#
loop_
_entity_poly.entity_id
_entity_poly.type
_entity_poly.pdbx_seq_one_letter_code
_entity_poly.pdbx_strand_id
1 'polypeptide(L)'
;MATWLPAGPDAAVHNVAAARQDPDSIWHLYRDLLHLRRATPALHAGDSAVLHTPGDVLAYERRHRAADGAPSRVVVVLNMGESAVSWPAPDGVLARTDGRVVV
;
A
#
# COMPACT_ATOMS: atom_id res chain seq x y z
N MET A 1 -33.67 -19.33 5.87
CA MET A 1 -32.67 -19.61 6.93
C MET A 1 -31.99 -18.28 7.24
N ALA A 2 -32.09 -17.78 8.47
CA ALA A 2 -31.52 -16.47 8.84
C ALA A 2 -30.10 -16.64 9.42
N THR A 3 -29.19 -15.74 9.09
CA THR A 3 -27.84 -15.69 9.67
C THR A 3 -27.88 -15.21 11.12
N TRP A 4 -26.86 -15.52 11.92
CA TRP A 4 -26.78 -15.13 13.34
C TRP A 4 -26.70 -13.60 13.53
N LEU A 5 -26.19 -12.88 12.52
CA LEU A 5 -26.21 -11.43 12.42
C LEU A 5 -26.65 -11.04 11.00
N PRO A 6 -27.55 -10.06 10.83
CA PRO A 6 -27.92 -9.56 9.51
C PRO A 6 -26.72 -8.99 8.76
N ALA A 7 -26.70 -9.17 7.44
CA ALA A 7 -25.74 -8.47 6.59
C ALA A 7 -26.02 -6.96 6.60
N GLY A 8 -24.98 -6.16 6.40
CA GLY A 8 -25.12 -4.71 6.25
C GLY A 8 -25.98 -4.35 5.02
N PRO A 9 -26.61 -3.16 5.01
CA PRO A 9 -27.54 -2.75 3.96
C PRO A 9 -26.90 -2.77 2.55
N ASP A 10 -25.59 -2.51 2.46
CA ASP A 10 -24.88 -2.42 1.18
C ASP A 10 -24.28 -3.75 0.71
N ALA A 11 -24.51 -4.88 1.38
CA ALA A 11 -23.88 -6.15 1.05
C ALA A 11 -24.20 -6.65 -0.38
N ALA A 12 -25.32 -6.20 -0.96
CA ALA A 12 -25.66 -6.49 -2.34
C ALA A 12 -24.71 -5.83 -3.35
N VAL A 13 -24.12 -4.68 -2.98
CA VAL A 13 -23.24 -3.88 -3.84
C VAL A 13 -21.77 -4.04 -3.42
N HIS A 14 -21.49 -3.90 -2.13
CA HIS A 14 -20.15 -4.04 -1.54
C HIS A 14 -19.92 -5.48 -1.08
N ASN A 15 -19.46 -6.32 -2.00
CA ASN A 15 -19.11 -7.70 -1.71
C ASN A 15 -17.85 -8.14 -2.45
N VAL A 16 -17.31 -9.28 -2.02
CA VAL A 16 -16.06 -9.84 -2.56
C VAL A 16 -16.21 -10.21 -4.04
N ALA A 17 -17.38 -10.67 -4.48
CA ALA A 17 -17.58 -11.04 -5.88
C ALA A 17 -17.47 -9.80 -6.80
N ALA A 18 -18.14 -8.70 -6.43
CA ALA A 18 -18.03 -7.43 -7.13
C ALA A 18 -16.60 -6.87 -7.10
N ALA A 19 -15.99 -6.81 -5.91
CA ALA A 19 -14.62 -6.28 -5.77
C ALA A 19 -13.58 -7.09 -6.57
N ARG A 20 -13.75 -8.41 -6.71
CA ARG A 20 -12.84 -9.24 -7.53
C ARG A 20 -12.99 -9.00 -9.04
N GLN A 21 -14.12 -8.50 -9.49
CA GLN A 21 -14.37 -8.20 -10.91
C GLN A 21 -13.89 -6.79 -11.30
N ASP A 22 -13.90 -5.86 -10.34
CA ASP A 22 -13.42 -4.50 -10.54
C ASP A 22 -11.88 -4.42 -10.38
N PRO A 23 -11.11 -4.15 -11.45
CA PRO A 23 -9.65 -4.08 -11.40
C PRO A 23 -9.13 -2.93 -10.54
N ASP A 24 -9.91 -1.88 -10.35
CA ASP A 24 -9.53 -0.70 -9.56
C ASP A 24 -9.96 -0.82 -8.09
N SER A 25 -10.52 -1.97 -7.71
CA SER A 25 -11.00 -2.19 -6.36
C SER A 25 -9.89 -2.32 -5.32
N ILE A 26 -10.26 -2.05 -4.07
CA ILE A 26 -9.41 -2.29 -2.90
C ILE A 26 -8.91 -3.75 -2.80
N TRP A 27 -9.63 -4.72 -3.38
CA TRP A 27 -9.21 -6.13 -3.34
C TRP A 27 -7.89 -6.33 -4.11
N HIS A 28 -7.78 -5.76 -5.31
CA HIS A 28 -6.57 -5.84 -6.13
C HIS A 28 -5.42 -5.07 -5.49
N LEU A 29 -5.69 -3.84 -5.01
CA LEU A 29 -4.71 -3.03 -4.30
C LEU A 29 -4.08 -3.79 -3.11
N TYR A 30 -4.91 -4.37 -2.22
CA TYR A 30 -4.38 -5.11 -1.07
C TYR A 30 -3.64 -6.38 -1.46
N ARG A 31 -4.15 -7.13 -2.45
CA ARG A 31 -3.45 -8.32 -2.96
C ARG A 31 -2.05 -7.97 -3.43
N ASP A 32 -1.92 -6.91 -4.21
CA ASP A 32 -0.66 -6.53 -4.83
C ASP A 32 0.31 -5.92 -3.82
N LEU A 33 -0.19 -5.10 -2.86
CA LEU A 33 0.63 -4.60 -1.75
C LEU A 33 1.12 -5.73 -0.83
N LEU A 34 0.32 -6.77 -0.59
CA LEU A 34 0.75 -7.93 0.19
C LEU A 34 1.83 -8.74 -0.56
N HIS A 35 1.73 -8.88 -1.88
CA HIS A 35 2.78 -9.48 -2.69
C HIS A 35 4.06 -8.65 -2.65
N LEU A 36 3.97 -7.33 -2.86
CA LEU A 36 5.11 -6.43 -2.79
C LEU A 36 5.80 -6.49 -1.42
N ARG A 37 5.03 -6.48 -0.32
CA ARG A 37 5.55 -6.56 1.04
C ARG A 37 6.32 -7.87 1.28
N ARG A 38 5.83 -8.99 0.76
CA ARG A 38 6.51 -10.30 0.85
C ARG A 38 7.79 -10.34 0.02
N ALA A 39 7.76 -9.79 -1.19
CA ALA A 39 8.89 -9.76 -2.10
C ALA A 39 9.99 -8.77 -1.68
N THR A 40 9.69 -7.81 -0.79
CA THR A 40 10.60 -6.73 -0.41
C THR A 40 10.98 -6.81 1.07
N PRO A 41 12.17 -7.34 1.43
CA PRO A 41 12.64 -7.45 2.81
C PRO A 41 12.55 -6.17 3.63
N ALA A 42 12.90 -5.02 3.03
CA ALA A 42 12.78 -3.72 3.68
C ALA A 42 11.35 -3.45 4.20
N LEU A 43 10.31 -3.87 3.48
CA LEU A 43 8.92 -3.60 3.85
C LEU A 43 8.36 -4.48 4.97
N HIS A 44 8.97 -5.63 5.28
CA HIS A 44 8.49 -6.52 6.35
C HIS A 44 9.47 -6.76 7.49
N ALA A 45 10.79 -6.69 7.25
CA ALA A 45 11.83 -6.91 8.25
C ALA A 45 12.74 -5.69 8.46
N GLY A 46 12.59 -4.62 7.66
CA GLY A 46 13.43 -3.43 7.77
C GLY A 46 13.01 -2.46 8.87
N ASP A 47 14.01 -1.76 9.42
CA ASP A 47 13.85 -0.65 10.34
C ASP A 47 13.09 0.50 9.69
N SER A 48 12.42 1.31 10.52
CA SER A 48 11.62 2.45 10.09
C SER A 48 12.21 3.76 10.60
N ALA A 49 12.29 4.77 9.73
CA ALA A 49 12.65 6.13 10.10
C ALA A 49 11.64 7.11 9.50
N VAL A 50 10.97 7.90 10.33
CA VAL A 50 10.01 8.92 9.88
C VAL A 50 10.77 10.05 9.17
N LEU A 51 10.24 10.49 8.03
CA LEU A 51 10.71 11.66 7.33
C LEU A 51 9.84 12.85 7.73
N HIS A 52 10.47 13.97 8.04
CA HIS A 52 9.73 15.18 8.37
C HIS A 52 9.11 15.76 7.10
N THR A 53 7.78 15.84 7.06
CA THR A 53 6.99 16.33 5.95
C THR A 53 5.97 17.35 6.45
N PRO A 54 5.73 18.45 5.71
CA PRO A 54 4.70 19.41 6.06
C PRO A 54 3.30 18.89 5.69
N GLY A 55 2.27 19.43 6.36
CA GLY A 55 0.87 19.17 6.04
C GLY A 55 0.44 17.73 6.30
N ASP A 56 -0.44 17.22 5.42
CA ASP A 56 -1.09 15.91 5.59
C ASP A 56 -0.33 14.75 4.92
N VAL A 57 0.97 14.92 4.65
CA VAL A 57 1.80 13.85 4.09
C VAL A 57 2.46 13.06 5.21
N LEU A 58 2.25 11.74 5.23
CA LEU A 58 3.02 10.81 6.04
C LEU A 58 4.09 10.15 5.18
N ALA A 59 5.36 10.43 5.47
CA ALA A 59 6.48 9.79 4.79
C ALA A 59 7.43 9.10 5.77
N TYR A 60 7.93 7.94 5.39
CA TYR A 60 8.93 7.21 6.16
C TYR A 60 9.79 6.33 5.26
N GLU A 61 11.00 6.05 5.74
CA GLU A 61 11.92 5.12 5.12
C GLU A 61 11.84 3.76 5.78
N ARG A 62 12.01 2.72 4.96
CA ARG A 62 12.22 1.35 5.37
C ARG A 62 13.59 0.90 4.90
N ARG A 63 14.44 0.44 5.83
CA ARG A 63 15.83 0.07 5.55
C ARG A 63 16.09 -1.35 6.03
N HIS A 64 16.70 -2.18 5.20
CA HIS A 64 17.07 -3.54 5.56
C HIS A 64 18.40 -3.91 4.92
N ARG A 65 19.21 -4.67 5.64
CA ARG A 65 20.47 -5.23 5.15
C ARG A 65 20.31 -6.75 5.02
N ALA A 66 20.45 -7.28 3.82
CA ALA A 66 20.34 -8.71 3.56
C ALA A 66 21.53 -9.48 4.15
N ALA A 67 21.42 -10.81 4.20
CA ALA A 67 22.44 -11.69 4.79
C ALA A 67 23.79 -11.63 4.05
N ASP A 68 23.76 -11.33 2.75
CA ASP A 68 24.95 -11.06 1.92
C ASP A 68 25.52 -9.64 2.11
N GLY A 69 24.91 -8.84 2.99
CA GLY A 69 25.29 -7.46 3.26
C GLY A 69 24.73 -6.43 2.28
N ALA A 70 23.95 -6.83 1.27
CA ALA A 70 23.35 -5.88 0.33
C ALA A 70 22.32 -4.96 1.02
N PRO A 71 22.43 -3.63 0.88
CA PRO A 71 21.45 -2.71 1.43
C PRO A 71 20.19 -2.65 0.54
N SER A 72 19.03 -2.53 1.19
CA SER A 72 17.75 -2.25 0.55
C SER A 72 17.06 -1.10 1.28
N ARG A 73 16.52 -0.14 0.52
CA ARG A 73 15.83 1.03 1.04
C ARG A 73 14.58 1.30 0.22
N VAL A 74 13.47 1.54 0.91
CA VAL A 74 12.20 1.95 0.30
C VAL A 74 11.69 3.19 1.02
N VAL A 75 11.23 4.19 0.28
CA VAL A 75 10.50 5.33 0.85
C VAL A 75 9.01 5.09 0.63
N VAL A 76 8.23 5.18 1.69
CA VAL A 76 6.77 5.13 1.63
C VAL A 76 6.26 6.55 1.84
N VAL A 77 5.37 6.99 0.96
CA VAL A 77 4.77 8.33 0.99
C VAL A 77 3.27 8.15 0.87
N LEU A 78 2.53 8.68 1.83
CA LEU A 78 1.08 8.61 1.91
C LEU A 78 0.54 10.03 1.99
N ASN A 79 -0.33 10.39 1.04
CA ASN A 79 -1.13 11.60 1.15
C ASN A 79 -2.38 11.27 1.99
N MET A 80 -2.45 11.83 3.20
CA MET A 80 -3.57 11.66 4.13
C MET A 80 -4.59 12.80 4.02
N GLY A 81 -4.34 13.79 3.15
CA GLY A 81 -5.23 14.92 2.90
C GLY A 81 -6.14 14.70 1.68
N GLU A 82 -7.09 15.61 1.52
CA GLU A 82 -8.09 15.58 0.43
C GLU A 82 -7.56 16.21 -0.87
N SER A 83 -6.48 16.98 -0.79
CA SER A 83 -5.89 17.68 -1.94
C SER A 83 -4.64 16.96 -2.44
N ALA A 84 -4.41 16.99 -3.76
CA ALA A 84 -3.19 16.45 -4.34
C ALA A 84 -1.95 17.22 -3.85
N VAL A 85 -0.87 16.49 -3.54
CA VAL A 85 0.40 17.05 -3.08
C VAL A 85 1.52 16.62 -4.03
N SER A 86 2.39 17.57 -4.39
CA SER A 86 3.60 17.29 -5.17
C SER A 86 4.68 16.65 -4.30
N TRP A 87 5.36 15.65 -4.85
CA TRP A 87 6.48 14.96 -4.19
C TRP A 87 7.69 14.93 -5.12
N PRO A 88 8.94 15.03 -4.62
CA PRO A 88 10.14 14.88 -5.45
C PRO A 88 10.13 13.58 -6.26
N ALA A 89 10.63 13.63 -7.49
CA ALA A 89 10.69 12.44 -8.34
C ALA A 89 11.56 11.35 -7.68
N PRO A 90 11.05 10.10 -7.53
CA PRO A 90 11.83 9.02 -6.96
C PRO A 90 12.75 8.40 -8.01
N ASP A 91 13.82 7.74 -7.55
CA ASP A 91 14.75 6.97 -8.42
C ASP A 91 14.05 5.77 -9.09
N GLY A 92 12.97 5.28 -8.48
CA GLY A 92 12.13 4.19 -8.98
C GLY A 92 10.81 4.13 -8.20
N VAL A 93 9.80 3.51 -8.80
CA VAL A 93 8.47 3.35 -8.20
C VAL A 93 8.17 1.87 -8.09
N LEU A 94 7.89 1.37 -6.88
CA LEU A 94 7.45 -0.02 -6.68
C LEU A 94 5.92 -0.14 -6.76
N ALA A 95 5.19 0.84 -6.23
CA ALA A 95 3.73 0.86 -6.26
C ALA A 95 3.16 2.27 -6.13
N ARG A 96 1.97 2.45 -6.70
CA ARG A 96 1.09 3.61 -6.53
C ARG A 96 -0.36 3.17 -6.44
N THR A 97 -1.19 3.96 -5.77
CA THR A 97 -2.63 3.71 -5.60
C THR A 97 -3.45 3.97 -6.88
N ASP A 98 -2.85 4.53 -7.93
CA ASP A 98 -3.45 4.69 -9.27
C ASP A 98 -3.36 3.40 -10.11
N GLY A 99 -3.25 2.24 -9.46
CA GLY A 99 -3.24 0.92 -10.09
C GLY A 99 -1.89 0.50 -10.71
N ARG A 100 -0.84 1.33 -10.63
CA ARG A 100 0.48 1.01 -11.19
C ARG A 100 1.42 0.46 -10.12
N VAL A 101 1.38 -0.86 -9.93
CA VAL A 101 2.45 -1.60 -9.25
C VAL A 101 3.48 -2.01 -10.29
N VAL A 102 4.71 -1.50 -10.18
CA VAL A 102 5.82 -1.87 -11.06
C VAL A 102 6.66 -2.85 -10.25
N VAL A 103 6.43 -4.14 -10.50
CA VAL A 103 7.24 -5.23 -9.93
C VAL A 103 8.56 -5.30 -10.67
#